data_AF-A0AA37KQU6-F1
#
_entry.id   AF-A0AA37KQU6-F1
#
_cell.length_a   1.000
_cell.length_b   1.000
_cell.length_c   1.000
_cell.angle_alpha   90.00
_cell.angle_beta   90.00
_cell.angle_gamma   90.00
#
_symmetry.space_group_name_H-M   'P 1'
#
loop_
_entity.id
_entity.type
_entity.pdbx_description
1 polymer ?
#
loop_
_entity_poly.entity_id
_entity_poly.type
_entity_poly.pdbx_seq_one_letter_code
_entity_poly.pdbx_strand_id
1 'polypeptide(L)'
;MDMNDSFDKTVRREGAAGLRSFSWAGRELRFCGERTTLHVAGVSYDMEPVLDALRHAGVRVRGISPARWISLLRGCPTVLPGCDRMFVIAGTPSGYTAGFLEPARGGGKSVRK
;
A
#
# COMPACT_ATOMS: atom_id res chain seq x y z
N MET A 1 -29.36 -2.78 -5.74
CA MET A 1 -27.99 -2.90 -6.28
C MET A 1 -27.10 -3.43 -5.17
N ASP A 2 -26.72 -4.71 -5.26
CA ASP A 2 -25.80 -5.37 -4.33
C ASP A 2 -24.39 -4.80 -4.49
N MET A 3 -23.96 -4.00 -3.52
CA MET A 3 -22.58 -3.53 -3.38
C MET A 3 -21.71 -4.60 -2.69
N ASN A 4 -21.81 -5.85 -3.15
CA ASN A 4 -20.96 -6.95 -2.69
C ASN A 4 -20.50 -7.88 -3.82
N ASP A 5 -20.54 -7.44 -5.08
CA ASP A 5 -20.17 -8.26 -6.24
C ASP A 5 -19.02 -7.63 -7.03
N SER A 6 -17.83 -7.57 -6.42
CA SER A 6 -16.58 -7.37 -7.20
C SER A 6 -15.33 -7.76 -6.41
N PHE A 7 -15.39 -8.86 -5.66
CA PHE A 7 -14.19 -9.58 -5.19
C PHE A 7 -13.75 -10.68 -6.19
N ASP A 8 -14.43 -10.80 -7.33
CA ASP A 8 -14.31 -11.92 -8.27
C ASP A 8 -13.62 -11.52 -9.59
N LYS A 9 -12.28 -11.36 -9.59
CA LYS A 9 -11.48 -11.71 -10.80
C LYS A 9 -9.97 -11.83 -10.66
N THR A 10 -9.36 -11.60 -9.50
CA THR A 10 -7.89 -11.66 -9.37
C THR A 10 -7.37 -12.21 -8.06
N VAL A 11 -8.15 -12.98 -7.30
CA VAL A 11 -7.53 -13.95 -6.37
C VAL A 11 -7.10 -15.15 -7.22
N ARG A 12 -6.02 -14.98 -8.00
CA ARG A 12 -5.40 -16.11 -8.69
C ARG A 12 -4.72 -17.00 -7.65
N ARG A 13 -5.47 -18.04 -7.29
CA ARG A 13 -5.09 -19.37 -6.77
C ARG A 13 -3.65 -19.53 -6.28
N GLU A 14 -3.55 -19.82 -4.99
CA GLU A 14 -2.43 -20.50 -4.32
C GLU A 14 -1.78 -21.55 -5.23
N GLY A 15 -0.51 -21.31 -5.55
CA GLY A 15 0.39 -22.24 -6.19
C GLY A 15 1.81 -21.82 -5.84
N ALA A 16 2.48 -22.65 -5.05
CA ALA A 16 3.81 -22.46 -4.44
C ALA A 16 3.83 -21.54 -3.20
N ALA A 17 3.88 -22.19 -2.03
CA ALA A 17 4.31 -21.70 -0.72
C ALA A 17 4.56 -20.18 -0.59
N GLY A 18 3.53 -19.42 -0.19
CA GLY A 18 3.70 -18.06 0.34
C GLY A 18 3.52 -16.91 -0.66
N LEU A 19 3.05 -17.16 -1.88
CA LEU A 19 2.67 -16.11 -2.82
C LEU A 19 1.32 -15.47 -2.44
N ARG A 20 1.31 -14.16 -2.10
CA ARG A 20 0.08 -13.38 -1.88
C ARG A 20 0.03 -12.22 -2.85
N SER A 21 -1.11 -11.98 -3.48
CA SER A 21 -1.29 -10.82 -4.38
C SER A 21 -2.56 -10.07 -4.06
N PHE A 22 -2.53 -8.75 -4.25
CA PHE A 22 -3.65 -7.84 -4.08
C PHE A 22 -3.68 -6.91 -5.28
N SER A 23 -4.81 -6.80 -5.97
CA SER A 23 -4.93 -5.88 -7.09
C SER A 23 -6.12 -4.95 -6.97
N TRP A 24 -5.94 -3.74 -7.50
CA TRP A 24 -6.96 -2.70 -7.55
C TRP A 24 -6.68 -1.73 -8.71
N ALA A 25 -7.68 -1.48 -9.55
CA ALA A 25 -7.66 -0.46 -10.62
C ALA A 25 -6.37 -0.42 -11.46
N GLY A 26 -5.91 -1.57 -11.95
CA GLY A 26 -4.69 -1.66 -12.78
C GLY A 26 -3.37 -1.58 -12.00
N ARG A 27 -3.44 -1.67 -10.67
CA ARG A 27 -2.30 -1.84 -9.77
C ARG A 27 -2.35 -3.22 -9.14
N GLU A 28 -1.24 -3.93 -9.08
CA GLU A 28 -1.14 -5.24 -8.44
C GLU A 28 0.08 -5.29 -7.54
N LEU A 29 -0.14 -5.51 -6.24
CA LEU A 29 0.89 -5.77 -5.26
C LEU A 29 1.06 -7.28 -5.11
N ARG A 30 2.29 -7.77 -5.26
CA ARG A 30 2.62 -9.19 -5.20
C ARG A 30 3.72 -9.43 -4.18
N PHE A 31 3.43 -10.29 -3.21
CA PHE A 31 4.34 -10.80 -2.19
C PHE A 31 4.79 -12.19 -2.61
N CYS A 32 6.05 -12.35 -3.00
CA CYS A 32 6.64 -13.62 -3.40
C CYS A 32 7.82 -13.94 -2.47
N GLY A 33 7.56 -14.73 -1.42
CA GLY A 33 8.57 -15.05 -0.41
C GLY A 33 9.05 -13.79 0.32
N GLU A 34 10.31 -13.42 0.13
CA GLU A 34 10.93 -12.21 0.69
C GLU A 34 10.76 -10.98 -0.20
N ARG A 35 10.48 -11.18 -1.49
CA ARG A 35 10.34 -10.08 -2.45
C ARG A 35 8.91 -9.58 -2.52
N THR A 36 8.78 -8.27 -2.67
CA THR A 36 7.49 -7.63 -2.92
C THR A 36 7.60 -6.68 -4.09
N THR A 37 6.70 -6.84 -5.06
CA THR A 37 6.66 -6.02 -6.26
C THR A 37 5.30 -5.37 -6.41
N LEU A 38 5.29 -4.11 -6.84
CA LEU A 38 4.07 -3.39 -7.22
C LEU A 38 4.09 -3.21 -8.74
N HIS A 39 3.08 -3.75 -9.41
CA HIS A 39 2.84 -3.52 -10.82
C HIS A 39 1.83 -2.39 -10.98
N VAL A 40 2.16 -1.35 -11.75
CA VAL A 40 1.26 -0.24 -12.08
C VAL A 40 1.28 -0.03 -13.58
N ALA A 41 0.13 -0.18 -14.24
CA ALA A 41 -0.02 0.06 -15.69
C ALA A 41 1.03 -0.68 -16.56
N GLY A 42 1.42 -1.89 -16.16
CA GLY A 42 2.41 -2.72 -16.88
C GLY A 42 3.88 -2.49 -16.47
N VAL A 43 4.17 -1.52 -15.61
CA VAL A 43 5.51 -1.28 -15.06
C VAL A 43 5.63 -1.96 -13.70
N SER A 44 6.71 -2.71 -13.50
CA SER A 44 7.02 -3.40 -12.24
C SER A 44 7.94 -2.54 -11.39
N TYR A 45 7.60 -2.35 -10.13
CA TYR A 45 8.36 -1.58 -9.18
C TYR A 45 8.75 -2.40 -7.97
N ASP A 46 9.97 -2.19 -7.50
CA ASP A 46 10.47 -2.84 -6.30
C ASP A 46 9.91 -2.16 -5.04
N MET A 47 9.26 -2.95 -4.19
CA MET A 47 8.68 -2.46 -2.94
C MET A 47 9.54 -2.78 -1.72
N GLU A 48 10.69 -3.43 -1.87
CA GLU A 48 11.59 -3.71 -0.74
C GLU A 48 11.98 -2.45 0.05
N PRO A 49 12.36 -1.31 -0.55
CA PRO A 49 12.69 -0.11 0.24
C PRO A 49 11.49 0.45 1.00
N VAL A 50 10.29 0.31 0.42
CA VAL A 50 9.05 0.72 1.07
C VAL A 50 8.75 -0.17 2.27
N LEU A 51 8.86 -1.49 2.09
CA LEU A 51 8.65 -2.45 3.18
C LEU A 51 9.71 -2.33 4.27
N ASP A 52 10.95 -2.01 3.91
CA ASP A 52 12.01 -1.74 4.88
C ASP A 52 11.68 -0.51 5.71
N ALA A 53 11.22 0.59 5.08
CA ALA A 53 10.73 1.76 5.79
C ALA A 53 9.54 1.44 6.71
N LEU A 54 8.61 0.60 6.27
CA LEU A 54 7.50 0.11 7.10
C LEU A 54 8.02 -0.67 8.32
N ARG A 55 8.96 -1.59 8.11
CA ARG A 55 9.58 -2.38 9.18
C ARG A 55 10.34 -1.49 10.17
N HIS A 56 11.09 -0.52 9.67
CA HIS A 56 11.81 0.46 10.48
C HIS A 56 10.85 1.34 11.31
N ALA A 57 9.66 1.62 10.77
CA ALA A 57 8.59 2.32 11.48
C ALA A 57 7.79 1.43 12.45
N GLY A 58 8.16 0.15 12.63
CA GLY A 58 7.48 -0.78 13.54
C GLY A 58 6.27 -1.49 12.92
N VAL A 59 6.01 -1.33 11.62
CA VAL A 59 4.88 -1.97 10.94
C VAL A 59 5.21 -3.41 10.58
N ARG A 60 4.37 -4.35 11.05
CA ARG A 60 4.45 -5.75 10.63
C ARG A 60 3.69 -5.93 9.31
N VAL A 61 4.41 -5.90 8.19
CA VAL A 61 3.88 -6.08 6.82
C VAL A 61 2.98 -7.31 6.69
N ARG A 62 3.37 -8.45 7.29
CA ARG A 62 2.57 -9.69 7.28
C ARG A 62 1.28 -9.61 8.08
N GLY A 63 1.15 -8.64 8.98
CA GLY A 63 -0.04 -8.36 9.79
C GLY A 63 -0.97 -7.30 9.19
N ILE A 64 -0.61 -6.70 8.04
CA ILE A 64 -1.49 -5.77 7.33
C ILE A 64 -2.62 -6.57 6.68
N SER A 65 -3.85 -6.23 7.03
CA SER A 65 -5.05 -6.85 6.48
C SER A 65 -5.20 -6.58 4.97
N PRO A 66 -5.75 -7.53 4.19
CA PRO A 66 -6.02 -7.34 2.76
C PRO A 66 -6.74 -6.03 2.41
N ALA A 67 -7.74 -5.65 3.20
CA ALA A 67 -8.49 -4.40 3.01
C ALA A 67 -7.61 -3.14 3.13
N ARG A 68 -6.59 -3.15 4.00
CA ARG A 68 -5.63 -2.05 4.13
C ARG A 68 -4.72 -1.98 2.90
N TRP A 69 -4.26 -3.12 2.39
CA TRP A 69 -3.50 -3.15 1.13
C TRP A 69 -4.31 -2.58 -0.04
N ILE A 70 -5.57 -2.97 -0.16
CA ILE A 70 -6.47 -2.44 -1.20
C ILE A 70 -6.68 -0.92 -1.00
N SER A 71 -6.83 -0.45 0.24
CA SER A 71 -6.95 0.98 0.54
C SER A 71 -5.70 1.76 0.14
N LEU A 72 -4.51 1.21 0.38
CA LEU A 72 -3.26 1.80 -0.11
C LEU A 72 -3.21 1.84 -1.63
N LEU A 73 -3.57 0.75 -2.32
CA LEU A 73 -3.61 0.70 -3.78
C LEU A 73 -4.61 1.71 -4.38
N ARG A 74 -5.68 2.03 -3.65
CA ARG A 74 -6.62 3.11 -4.00
C ARG A 74 -6.02 4.51 -3.89
N GLY A 75 -4.84 4.66 -3.28
CA GLY A 75 -4.29 5.96 -2.89
C GLY A 75 -4.94 6.53 -1.64
N CYS A 76 -5.68 5.72 -0.87
CA CYS A 76 -6.26 6.16 0.39
C CYS A 76 -5.21 6.08 1.50
N PRO A 77 -4.97 7.18 2.24
CA PRO A 77 -4.10 7.15 3.40
C PRO A 77 -4.67 6.22 4.46
N THR A 78 -3.87 5.25 4.89
CA THR A 78 -4.31 4.15 5.74
C THR A 78 -3.38 4.03 6.94
N VAL A 79 -3.95 3.95 8.15
CA VAL A 79 -3.18 3.68 9.37
C VAL A 79 -2.78 2.21 9.40
N LEU A 80 -1.48 1.96 9.53
CA LEU A 80 -0.91 0.61 9.54
C LEU A 80 -0.71 0.09 10.97
N PRO A 81 -0.97 -1.20 11.22
CA PRO A 81 -0.79 -1.77 12.55
C PRO A 81 0.67 -1.65 13.01
N GLY A 82 0.88 -1.07 14.19
CA GLY A 82 2.22 -0.82 14.75
C GLY A 82 2.80 0.56 14.41
N CYS A 83 2.11 1.39 13.61
CA CYS A 83 2.50 2.76 13.36
C CYS A 83 1.30 3.71 13.48
N ASP A 84 1.47 4.78 14.26
CA ASP A 84 0.43 5.82 14.44
C ASP A 84 0.30 6.74 13.21
N ARG A 85 1.28 6.68 12.29
CA ARG A 85 1.30 7.47 11.07
C ARG A 85 0.48 6.82 9.95
N MET A 86 -0.24 7.64 9.20
CA MET A 86 -0.89 7.20 7.98
C MET A 86 0.15 6.93 6.90
N PHE A 87 -0.02 5.83 6.17
CA PHE A 87 0.79 5.49 5.01
C PHE A 87 -0.05 5.60 3.74
N VAL A 88 0.54 6.03 2.63
CA VAL A 88 -0.16 6.16 1.36
C VAL A 88 0.70 5.61 0.22
N ILE A 89 0.06 4.96 -0.75
CA ILE A 89 0.64 4.60 -2.05
C ILE A 89 -0.14 5.36 -3.12
N ALA A 90 0.39 6.48 -3.59
CA ALA A 90 -0.25 7.28 -4.63
C ALA A 90 0.36 6.95 -5.99
N GLY A 91 -0.49 6.82 -7.01
CA GLY A 91 -0.01 6.76 -8.39
C GLY A 91 0.38 8.15 -8.86
N THR A 92 1.53 8.28 -9.50
CA THR A 92 1.98 9.51 -10.17
C THR A 92 1.98 9.27 -11.68
N PRO A 93 1.90 10.31 -12.53
CA PRO A 93 2.03 10.12 -13.98
C PRO A 93 3.37 9.47 -14.39
N SER A 94 4.39 9.52 -13.53
CA SER A 94 5.68 8.83 -13.72
C SER A 94 5.76 7.44 -13.06
N GLY A 95 4.70 6.96 -12.41
CA GLY A 95 4.67 5.67 -11.72
C GLY A 95 3.87 5.67 -10.42
N TYR A 96 4.57 5.50 -9.30
CA TYR A 96 3.97 5.55 -7.96
C TYR A 96 4.91 6.23 -6.97
N THR A 97 4.33 6.73 -5.88
CA THR A 97 5.03 7.18 -4.69
C THR A 97 4.42 6.48 -3.48
N ALA A 98 5.25 6.11 -2.52
CA ALA A 98 4.82 5.44 -1.31
C ALA A 98 5.55 6.07 -0.13
N GLY A 99 4.81 6.45 0.91
CA GLY A 99 5.39 7.17 2.03
C GLY A 99 4.45 7.32 3.21
N PHE A 100 5.05 7.58 4.37
CA PHE A 100 4.31 8.01 5.54
C PHE A 100 3.89 9.47 5.35
N LEU A 101 2.61 9.73 5.57
CA LEU A 101 2.14 11.08 5.74
C LEU A 101 2.58 11.56 7.12
N GLU A 102 3.19 12.73 7.15
CA GLU A 102 3.36 13.44 8.40
C GLU A 102 1.96 13.79 8.91
N PRO A 103 1.65 13.53 10.20
CA PRO A 103 0.44 14.06 10.77
C PRO A 103 0.49 15.58 10.58
N ALA A 104 -0.56 16.15 9.97
CA ALA A 104 -0.69 17.59 9.86
C ALA A 104 -0.66 18.14 11.29
N ARG A 105 0.51 18.62 11.70
CA ARG A 105 0.73 19.16 13.02
C ARG A 105 -0.09 20.45 13.04
N GLY A 106 -1.31 20.38 13.57
CA GLY A 106 -2.08 21.56 13.93
C GLY A 106 -1.22 22.40 14.87
N GLY A 107 -0.72 23.53 14.36
CA GLY A 107 0.17 24.43 15.08
C GLY A 107 0.43 25.67 14.23
N GLY A 108 -0.53 26.59 14.21
CA GLY A 108 -0.34 27.89 13.58
C GLY A 108 0.71 28.73 14.33
N LYS A 109 1.42 29.57 13.60
CA LYS A 109 1.30 31.03 13.73
C LYS A 109 1.80 31.70 12.46
N SER A 110 0.94 32.56 11.93
CA SER A 110 1.28 33.68 11.07
C SER A 110 2.52 34.38 11.62
N VAL A 111 3.59 34.45 10.84
CA VAL A 111 4.55 35.55 10.94
C VAL A 111 4.53 36.24 9.60
N ARG A 112 3.72 37.29 9.51
CA ARG A 112 3.97 38.38 8.57
C ARG A 112 5.16 39.14 9.14
N LYS A 113 6.18 39.32 8.32
CA LYS A 113 7.18 40.37 8.51
C LYS A 113 7.10 41.31 7.33
#